data_AF-A0AAJ1VN22-F1
#
_entry.id   AF-A0AAJ1VN22-F1
#
_cell.length_a   1.000
_cell.length_b   1.000
_cell.length_c   1.000
_cell.angle_alpha   90.00
_cell.angle_beta   90.00
_cell.angle_gamma   90.00
#
_symmetry.space_group_name_H-M   'P 1'
#
loop_
_entity.id
_entity.type
_entity.pdbx_description
1 polymer ?
#
loop_
_entity_poly.entity_id
_entity_poly.type
_entity_poly.pdbx_seq_one_letter_code
_entity_poly.pdbx_strand_id
1 'polypeptide(L)'
;MILKLINSVLILIAICMGVKQGYAMFSGKPEMLEMFGKWNFSKTAVMINGGTTILAAVLILFPKTFVWGNFLMAAGILMIICLQLVSKDLKGASIELPFLLLNLVILYFQHPLNKA
;
A
#
# COMPACT_ATOMS: atom_id res chain seq x y z
N MET A 1 -8.98 24.91 2.12
CA MET A 1 -8.81 24.54 0.70
C MET A 1 -7.42 23.97 0.41
N ILE A 2 -6.33 24.60 0.87
CA ILE A 2 -4.95 24.08 0.74
C ILE A 2 -4.79 22.65 1.28
N LEU A 3 -5.28 22.36 2.50
CA LEU A 3 -5.21 21.00 3.08
C LEU A 3 -5.93 19.94 2.23
N LYS A 4 -7.07 20.30 1.61
CA LYS A 4 -7.80 19.41 0.69
C LYS A 4 -7.00 19.17 -0.60
N LEU A 5 -6.34 20.19 -1.13
CA LEU A 5 -5.47 20.06 -2.31
C LEU A 5 -4.27 19.17 -2.02
N ILE A 6 -3.59 19.41 -0.90
CA ILE A 6 -2.45 18.58 -0.45
C ILE A 6 -2.90 17.13 -0.30
N ASN A 7 -4.00 16.87 0.41
CA ASN A 7 -4.45 15.49 0.61
C ASN A 7 -4.90 14.81 -0.69
N SER A 8 -5.53 15.54 -1.61
CA SER A 8 -5.84 15.00 -2.95
C SER A 8 -4.57 14.55 -3.69
N VAL A 9 -3.50 15.34 -3.63
CA VAL A 9 -2.21 14.98 -4.24
C VAL A 9 -1.60 13.76 -3.54
N LEU A 10 -1.62 13.72 -2.21
CA LEU A 10 -1.12 12.57 -1.44
C LEU A 10 -1.88 11.29 -1.76
N ILE A 11 -3.21 11.36 -1.85
CA ILE A 11 -4.08 10.25 -2.25
C ILE A 11 -3.73 9.77 -3.65
N LEU A 12 -3.58 10.68 -4.62
CA LEU A 12 -3.19 10.31 -5.99
C LEU A 12 -1.83 9.59 -6.02
N ILE A 13 -0.85 10.10 -5.28
CA ILE A 13 0.48 9.46 -5.16
C ILE A 13 0.32 8.05 -4.57
N ALA A 14 -0.39 7.91 -3.44
CA ALA A 14 -0.59 6.63 -2.77
C ALA A 14 -1.28 5.61 -3.70
N ILE A 15 -2.28 6.04 -4.47
CA ILE A 15 -2.98 5.17 -5.42
C ILE A 15 -2.08 4.78 -6.58
N CYS A 16 -1.37 5.72 -7.21
CA CYS A 16 -0.47 5.42 -8.31
C CYS A 16 0.63 4.44 -7.89
N MET A 17 1.19 4.63 -6.69
CA MET A 17 2.20 3.73 -6.15
C MET A 17 1.62 2.37 -5.76
N GLY A 18 0.49 2.35 -5.07
CA GLY A 18 -0.20 1.13 -4.66
C GLY A 18 -0.64 0.28 -5.86
N VAL A 19 -1.19 0.89 -6.91
CA VAL A 19 -1.54 0.18 -8.15
C VAL A 19 -0.30 -0.34 -8.86
N LYS A 20 0.79 0.45 -8.93
CA LYS A 20 2.06 0.00 -9.56
C LYS A 20 2.67 -1.19 -8.82
N GLN A 21 2.73 -1.14 -7.49
CA GLN A 21 3.26 -2.21 -6.65
C GLN A 21 2.36 -3.44 -6.70
N GLY A 22 1.04 -3.24 -6.54
CA GLY A 22 0.05 -4.30 -6.63
C GLY A 22 0.05 -4.99 -8.00
N TYR A 23 0.19 -4.23 -9.09
CA TYR A 23 0.32 -4.79 -10.43
C TYR A 23 1.62 -5.59 -10.60
N ALA A 24 2.75 -5.11 -10.08
CA ALA A 24 4.00 -5.86 -10.12
C ALA A 24 3.92 -7.22 -9.38
N MET A 25 3.20 -7.25 -8.25
CA MET A 25 2.91 -8.49 -7.52
C MET A 25 1.92 -9.38 -8.28
N PHE A 26 0.85 -8.80 -8.81
CA PHE A 26 -0.19 -9.52 -9.55
C PHE A 26 0.32 -10.12 -10.86
N SER A 27 1.20 -9.42 -11.58
CA SER A 27 1.85 -9.94 -12.80
C SER A 27 2.96 -10.95 -12.49
N GLY A 28 3.31 -11.14 -11.20
CA GLY A 28 4.37 -12.05 -10.78
C GLY A 28 5.74 -11.63 -11.32
N LYS A 29 6.09 -10.34 -11.22
CA LYS A 29 7.42 -9.88 -11.63
C LYS A 29 8.52 -10.67 -10.91
N PRO A 30 9.61 -11.05 -11.59
CA PRO A 30 10.69 -11.85 -11.00
C PRO A 30 11.21 -11.27 -9.68
N GLU A 31 11.36 -9.94 -9.61
CA GLU A 31 11.87 -9.26 -8.41
C GLU A 31 10.92 -9.42 -7.20
N MET A 32 9.61 -9.37 -7.44
CA MET A 32 8.60 -9.58 -6.38
C MET A 32 8.55 -11.06 -5.97
N LEU A 33 8.64 -11.98 -6.94
CA LEU A 33 8.68 -13.41 -6.64
C LEU A 33 9.93 -13.81 -5.87
N GLU A 34 11.08 -13.22 -6.17
CA GLU A 34 12.32 -13.45 -5.44
C GLU A 34 12.24 -12.89 -4.01
N MET A 35 11.74 -11.66 -3.84
CA MET A 35 11.58 -11.05 -2.52
C MET A 35 10.64 -11.87 -1.62
N PHE A 36 9.45 -12.19 -2.12
CA PHE A 36 8.46 -12.98 -1.38
C PHE A 36 8.85 -14.46 -1.25
N GLY A 37 9.63 -14.99 -2.19
CA GLY A 37 10.18 -16.34 -2.15
C GLY A 37 11.09 -16.58 -0.94
N LYS A 38 11.81 -15.54 -0.47
CA LYS A 38 12.59 -15.59 0.79
C LYS A 38 11.74 -15.90 2.02
N TRP A 39 10.43 -15.66 1.94
CA TRP A 39 9.45 -15.91 3.00
C TRP A 39 8.54 -17.12 2.70
N ASN A 40 8.92 -17.98 1.74
CA ASN A 40 8.16 -19.16 1.31
C ASN A 40 6.76 -18.86 0.76
N PHE A 41 6.52 -17.65 0.24
CA PHE A 41 5.28 -17.35 -0.45
C PHE A 41 5.25 -18.04 -1.81
N SER A 42 4.13 -18.69 -2.11
CA SER A 42 3.87 -19.21 -3.45
C SER A 42 3.57 -18.06 -4.43
N LYS A 43 3.82 -18.27 -5.73
CA LYS A 43 3.44 -17.32 -6.78
C LYS A 43 1.98 -16.88 -6.66
N THR A 44 1.08 -17.82 -6.38
CA THR A 44 -0.35 -17.54 -6.17
C THR A 44 -0.57 -16.61 -4.98
N ALA A 45 0.11 -16.83 -3.85
CA ALA A 45 0.00 -15.95 -2.68
C ALA A 45 0.49 -14.52 -2.99
N VAL A 46 1.59 -14.38 -3.73
CA VAL A 46 2.08 -13.05 -4.18
C VAL A 46 1.05 -12.36 -5.08
N MET A 47 0.46 -13.10 -6.01
CA MET A 47 -0.57 -12.54 -6.90
C MET A 47 -1.82 -12.09 -6.13
N ILE A 48 -2.29 -12.90 -5.16
CA ILE A 48 -3.42 -12.53 -4.29
C ILE A 48 -3.09 -11.28 -3.48
N ASN A 49 -1.89 -11.18 -2.92
CA ASN A 49 -1.45 -9.98 -2.21
C ASN A 49 -1.45 -8.75 -3.14
N GLY A 50 -0.94 -8.91 -4.37
CA GLY A 50 -0.98 -7.88 -5.41
C GLY A 50 -2.38 -7.40 -5.76
N GLY A 51 -3.30 -8.34 -5.97
CA GLY A 51 -4.71 -8.03 -6.22
C GLY A 51 -5.37 -7.30 -5.03
N THR A 52 -5.02 -7.69 -3.80
CA THR A 52 -5.50 -7.03 -2.58
C THR A 52 -4.97 -5.60 -2.48
N THR A 53 -3.70 -5.35 -2.84
CA THR A 53 -3.13 -3.99 -2.87
C THR A 53 -3.81 -3.12 -3.93
N ILE A 54 -4.09 -3.66 -5.13
CA ILE A 54 -4.84 -2.93 -6.17
C ILE A 54 -6.25 -2.60 -5.67
N LEU A 55 -6.95 -3.56 -5.07
CA LEU A 55 -8.27 -3.35 -4.50
C LEU A 55 -8.25 -2.26 -3.43
N ALA A 56 -7.27 -2.29 -2.52
CA ALA A 56 -7.09 -1.27 -1.49
C ALA A 56 -6.92 0.13 -2.11
N ALA A 57 -6.10 0.26 -3.15
CA ALA A 57 -5.91 1.52 -3.86
C ALA A 57 -7.21 2.03 -4.51
N VAL A 58 -8.01 1.14 -5.12
CA VAL A 58 -9.33 1.50 -5.68
C VAL A 58 -10.29 1.96 -4.58
N LEU A 59 -10.30 1.31 -3.41
CA LEU A 59 -11.17 1.67 -2.30
C LEU A 59 -10.84 3.07 -1.73
N ILE A 60 -9.58 3.52 -1.82
CA ILE A 60 -9.18 4.86 -1.38
C ILE A 60 -9.82 5.97 -2.23
N LEU A 61 -10.11 5.71 -3.51
CA LEU A 61 -10.71 6.71 -4.41
C LEU A 61 -12.12 7.14 -3.98
N PHE A 62 -12.85 6.28 -3.29
CA PHE A 62 -14.24 6.55 -2.92
C PHE A 62 -14.33 6.96 -1.45
N PRO A 63 -14.99 8.10 -1.13
CA PRO A 63 -15.10 8.59 0.25
C PRO A 63 -15.68 7.58 1.23
N LYS A 64 -16.65 6.77 0.78
CA LYS A 64 -17.33 5.76 1.60
C LYS A 64 -16.44 4.58 1.99
N THR A 65 -15.46 4.23 1.16
CA THR A 65 -14.54 3.10 1.38
C THR A 65 -13.12 3.54 1.73
N PHE A 66 -12.88 4.85 1.79
CA PHE A 66 -11.57 5.45 2.01
C PHE A 66 -10.81 4.87 3.20
N VAL A 67 -11.49 4.75 4.35
CA VAL A 67 -10.89 4.22 5.58
C VAL A 67 -10.48 2.76 5.40
N TRP A 68 -11.35 1.94 4.79
CA TRP A 68 -11.07 0.53 4.52
C TRP A 68 -9.94 0.33 3.51
N GLY A 69 -9.89 1.17 2.47
CA GLY A 69 -8.79 1.15 1.50
C GLY A 69 -7.45 1.49 2.14
N ASN A 70 -7.38 2.55 2.95
CA ASN A 70 -6.17 2.92 3.69
C ASN A 70 -5.77 1.84 4.70
N PHE A 71 -6.75 1.25 5.42
CA PHE A 71 -6.48 0.17 6.36
C PHE A 71 -5.87 -1.05 5.67
N LEU A 72 -6.47 -1.51 4.57
CA LEU A 72 -5.96 -2.66 3.82
C LEU A 72 -4.55 -2.40 3.26
N MET A 73 -4.30 -1.18 2.74
CA MET A 73 -2.98 -0.83 2.24
C MET A 73 -1.95 -0.74 3.36
N ALA A 74 -2.27 -0.09 4.48
CA ALA A 74 -1.41 -0.01 5.65
C ALA A 74 -1.11 -1.40 6.23
N ALA A 75 -2.11 -2.29 6.31
CA ALA A 75 -1.92 -3.66 6.77
C ALA A 75 -0.99 -4.45 5.85
N GLY A 76 -1.14 -4.31 4.53
CA GLY A 76 -0.24 -4.94 3.55
C GLY A 76 1.21 -4.46 3.67
N ILE A 77 1.42 -3.14 3.80
CA ILE A 77 2.76 -2.56 4.00
C ILE A 77 3.36 -3.01 5.33
N LEU A 78 2.57 -2.98 6.41
CA LEU A 78 3.01 -3.43 7.72
C LEU A 78 3.42 -4.91 7.70
N MET A 79 2.65 -5.75 7.03
CA MET A 79 3.00 -7.16 6.82
C MET A 79 4.37 -7.29 6.15
N ILE A 80 4.63 -6.56 5.07
CA ILE A 80 5.93 -6.58 4.36
C ILE A 80 7.06 -6.12 5.28
N ILE A 81 6.86 -5.04 6.05
CA ILE A 81 7.84 -4.55 7.04
C ILE A 81 8.15 -5.64 8.06
N CYS A 82 7.14 -6.28 8.64
CA CYS A 82 7.33 -7.37 9.60
C CYS A 82 8.14 -8.52 9.00
N LEU A 83 7.83 -8.92 7.76
CA LEU A 83 8.56 -9.99 7.05
C LEU A 83 10.02 -9.61 6.79
N GLN A 84 10.30 -8.37 6.39
CA GLN A 84 11.67 -7.87 6.21
C GLN A 84 12.45 -7.83 7.53
N LEU A 85 11.81 -7.40 8.63
CA LEU A 85 12.43 -7.40 9.96
C LEU A 85 12.73 -8.82 10.46
N VAL A 86 11.85 -9.80 10.20
CA VAL A 86 12.11 -11.22 10.49
C VAL A 86 13.34 -11.72 9.71
N SER A 87 13.52 -11.28 8.47
CA SER A 87 14.72 -11.56 7.66
C SER A 87 15.93 -10.68 7.99
N LYS A 88 15.87 -9.84 9.04
CA LYS A 88 16.89 -8.86 9.42
C LYS A 88 17.25 -7.84 8.31
N ASP A 89 16.35 -7.64 7.35
CA ASP A 89 16.52 -6.66 6.27
C ASP A 89 15.98 -5.29 6.70
N LEU A 90 16.80 -4.57 7.48
CA LEU A 90 16.48 -3.21 7.93
C LEU A 90 16.38 -2.22 6.76
N LYS A 91 17.13 -2.46 5.67
CA LYS A 91 17.10 -1.59 4.49
C LYS A 91 15.76 -1.69 3.80
N GLY A 92 15.29 -2.91 3.54
CA GLY A 92 13.93 -3.14 3.03
C GLY A 92 12.88 -2.46 3.90
N ALA A 93 12.92 -2.70 5.22
CA ALA A 93 11.92 -2.18 6.15
C ALA A 93 11.87 -0.65 6.13
N SER A 94 13.04 0.00 6.03
CA SER A 94 13.14 1.46 5.95
C SER A 94 12.59 2.05 4.64
N ILE A 95 12.56 1.28 3.55
CA ILE A 95 11.99 1.70 2.26
C ILE A 95 10.46 1.67 2.32
N GLU A 96 9.88 0.70 3.04
CA GLU A 96 8.43 0.55 3.16
C GLU A 96 7.80 1.51 4.20
N LEU A 97 8.58 1.92 5.21
CA LEU A 97 8.13 2.78 6.31
C LEU A 97 7.53 4.14 5.85
N PRO A 98 8.10 4.89 4.89
CA PRO A 98 7.49 6.10 4.35
C PRO A 98 6.10 5.87 3.77
N PHE A 99 5.85 4.71 3.14
CA PHE A 99 4.54 4.39 2.56
C PHE A 99 3.50 4.11 3.64
N LEU A 100 3.90 3.46 4.73
CA LEU A 100 3.04 3.29 5.89
C LEU A 100 2.67 4.65 6.50
N LEU A 101 3.66 5.52 6.72
CA LEU A 101 3.44 6.87 7.23
C LEU A 101 2.54 7.69 6.31
N LEU A 102 2.73 7.59 4.99
CA LEU A 102 1.89 8.25 3.99
C LEU A 102 0.41 7.86 4.14
N ASN A 103 0.11 6.56 4.30
CA ASN A 103 -1.28 6.10 4.50
C ASN A 103 -1.88 6.65 5.80
N LEU A 104 -1.10 6.70 6.89
CA LEU A 104 -1.55 7.26 8.16
C LEU A 104 -1.80 8.77 8.07
N VAL A 105 -0.94 9.52 7.37
CA VAL A 105 -1.12 10.96 7.12
C VAL A 105 -2.37 11.22 6.27
N ILE A 106 -2.57 10.44 5.21
CA ILE A 106 -3.77 10.53 4.36
C ILE A 106 -5.03 10.29 5.17
N LEU A 107 -5.02 9.26 6.03
CA LEU A 107 -6.15 8.92 6.90
C LEU A 107 -6.44 10.04 7.92
N TYR A 108 -5.39 10.62 8.51
CA TYR A 108 -5.50 11.77 9.43
C TYR A 108 -6.11 13.00 8.75
N PHE A 109 -5.70 13.32 7.52
CA PHE A 109 -6.24 14.45 6.76
C PHE A 109 -7.66 14.24 6.22
N GLN A 110 -8.16 13.00 6.26
CA GLN A 110 -9.48 12.57 5.78
C GLN A 110 -9.77 12.85 4.30
N HIS A 111 -10.73 12.13 3.74
CA HIS A 111 -11.01 12.23 2.31
C HIS A 111 -11.40 13.68 1.90
N PRO A 112 -10.76 14.29 0.88
CA PRO A 112 -10.98 15.70 0.53
C PRO A 112 -12.41 16.00 0.06
N LEU A 113 -13.07 15.00 -0.54
CA LEU A 113 -14.48 15.02 -0.96
C LEU A 113 -15.48 14.65 0.15
N ASN A 114 -15.02 14.35 1.38
CA ASN A 114 -15.95 14.14 2.48
C ASN A 114 -16.68 15.46 2.76
N LYS A 115 -18.01 15.39 2.96
CA LYS A 115 -18.76 16.57 3.39
C LYS A 115 -18.25 16.91 4.79
N ALA A 116 -17.66 18.10 4.92
CA ALA A 116 -17.37 18.70 6.22
C ALA A 116 -18.68 18.91 6.99
#